data_AF-A0A3D4NJU5-F1
#
_entry.id   AF-A0A3D4NJU5-F1
#
_cell.length_a   1.000
_cell.length_b   1.000
_cell.length_c   1.000
_cell.angle_alpha   90.00
_cell.angle_beta   90.00
_cell.angle_gamma   90.00
#
_symmetry.space_group_name_H-M   'P 1'
#
loop_
_entity.id
_entity.type
_entity.pdbx_description
1 polymer ?
#
loop_
_entity_poly.entity_id
_entity_poly.type
_entity_poly.pdbx_seq_one_letter_code
_entity_poly.pdbx_strand_id
1 'polypeptide(L)'
;MDFKQSLTKRIVIVFALMSALVAGVFAVGIISTVHVVERNLTTISLGGGFNRLLRMDSTSEWSHQPEKDELFFYQGGQGLMAMDPTLEALTPGFQEIQYQGEDFYAMAGEVNGQKYVLLRNQLSLKQREHVLFAVVIVGFVLSIVLATLLGRLLARRVMAPVIRLARQVRHRDQLLDLAPPLHPDYAVDEVGELALSFDQTLGRLRAALGREKLFTSDVSHELRTPLMVLASSC
;
A
#
# COMPACT_ATOMS: atom_id res chain seq x y z
N MET A 1 13.19 31.76 -0.51
CA MET A 1 12.52 30.98 -1.57
C MET A 1 11.83 29.80 -0.91
N ASP A 2 10.51 29.89 -0.72
CA ASP A 2 9.71 28.78 -0.21
C ASP A 2 9.58 27.72 -1.30
N PHE A 3 10.29 26.61 -1.15
CA PHE A 3 10.08 25.44 -1.99
C PHE A 3 8.68 24.89 -1.69
N LYS A 4 7.73 25.17 -2.60
CA LYS A 4 6.30 24.79 -2.50
C LYS A 4 6.07 23.28 -2.26
N GLN A 5 7.06 22.43 -2.50
CA GLN A 5 7.11 21.05 -2.02
C GLN A 5 8.56 20.64 -1.68
N SER A 6 8.86 20.36 -0.41
CA SER A 6 10.17 19.79 -0.06
C SER A 6 10.27 18.36 -0.60
N LEU A 7 11.48 17.96 -1.02
CA LEU A 7 11.77 16.62 -1.53
C LEU A 7 11.34 15.53 -0.54
N THR A 8 11.39 15.83 0.76
CA THR A 8 10.83 15.01 1.85
C THR A 8 9.35 14.71 1.68
N LYS A 9 8.51 15.71 1.32
CA LYS A 9 7.06 15.49 1.11
C LYS A 9 6.82 14.54 -0.06
N ARG A 10 7.58 14.69 -1.15
CA ARG A 10 7.45 13.83 -2.34
C ARG A 10 7.80 12.38 -2.03
N ILE A 11 8.91 12.14 -1.32
CA ILE A 11 9.30 10.78 -0.89
C ILE A 11 8.19 10.15 -0.04
N VAL A 12 7.64 10.88 0.92
CA VAL A 12 6.56 10.38 1.78
C VAL A 12 5.31 10.03 0.98
N ILE A 13 4.91 10.89 0.04
CA ILE A 13 3.75 10.64 -0.83
C ILE A 13 3.98 9.39 -1.68
N VAL A 14 5.14 9.27 -2.32
CA VAL A 14 5.46 8.10 -3.16
C VAL A 14 5.45 6.82 -2.32
N PHE A 15 6.04 6.84 -1.13
CA PHE A 15 6.07 5.68 -0.24
C PHE A 15 4.65 5.29 0.20
N ALA A 16 3.83 6.26 0.58
CA ALA A 16 2.43 6.01 0.95
C ALA A 16 1.60 5.49 -0.23
N LEU A 17 1.78 6.02 -1.44
CA LEU A 17 1.08 5.56 -2.64
C LEU A 17 1.50 4.14 -3.05
N MET A 18 2.79 3.83 -3.02
CA MET A 18 3.29 2.49 -3.30
C MET A 18 2.77 1.47 -2.27
N SER A 19 2.80 1.81 -0.99
CA SER A 19 2.25 0.93 0.05
C SER A 19 0.74 0.76 -0.07
N ALA A 20 -0.01 1.82 -0.40
CA ALA A 20 -1.44 1.71 -0.66
C ALA A 20 -1.74 0.83 -1.87
N LEU A 21 -0.94 0.94 -2.94
CA LEU A 21 -1.09 0.09 -4.12
C LEU A 21 -0.82 -1.38 -3.79
N VAL A 22 0.31 -1.67 -3.15
CA VAL A 22 0.67 -3.05 -2.78
C VAL A 22 -0.34 -3.63 -1.80
N ALA A 23 -0.65 -2.93 -0.71
CA ALA A 23 -1.61 -3.40 0.28
C ALA A 23 -3.03 -3.56 -0.32
N GLY A 24 -3.40 -2.70 -1.28
CA GLY A 24 -4.68 -2.79 -1.98
C GLY A 24 -4.76 -4.03 -2.86
N VAL A 25 -3.70 -4.34 -3.62
CA VAL A 25 -3.62 -5.57 -4.43
C VAL A 25 -3.71 -6.81 -3.53
N PHE A 26 -2.98 -6.83 -2.40
CA PHE A 26 -3.08 -7.94 -1.44
C PHE A 26 -4.48 -8.06 -0.82
N ALA A 27 -5.11 -6.95 -0.45
CA ALA A 27 -6.47 -6.95 0.10
C ALA A 27 -7.48 -7.53 -0.89
N VAL A 28 -7.46 -7.06 -2.14
CA VAL A 28 -8.32 -7.58 -3.22
C VAL A 28 -8.04 -9.06 -3.46
N GLY A 29 -6.77 -9.47 -3.48
CA GLY A 29 -6.37 -10.87 -3.63
C GLY A 29 -6.94 -11.76 -2.54
N ILE A 30 -6.78 -11.37 -1.27
CA ILE A 30 -7.31 -12.12 -0.12
C ILE A 30 -8.83 -12.26 -0.22
N ILE A 31 -9.56 -11.17 -0.46
CA ILE A 31 -11.02 -11.18 -0.58
C ILE A 31 -11.46 -12.09 -1.72
N SER A 32 -10.80 -11.97 -2.88
CA SER A 32 -11.10 -12.78 -4.06
C SER A 32 -10.85 -14.27 -3.80
N THR A 33 -9.72 -14.61 -3.15
CA THR A 33 -9.39 -15.99 -2.79
C THR A 33 -10.40 -16.56 -1.81
N VAL A 34 -10.78 -15.83 -0.76
CA VAL A 34 -11.78 -16.27 0.21
C VAL A 34 -13.11 -16.58 -0.48
N HIS A 35 -13.58 -15.68 -1.34
CA HIS A 35 -14.83 -15.86 -2.08
C HIS A 35 -14.80 -17.11 -2.99
N VAL A 36 -13.68 -17.33 -3.70
CA VAL A 36 -13.50 -18.51 -4.56
C VAL A 36 -13.44 -19.79 -3.73
N VAL A 37 -12.70 -19.79 -2.62
CA VAL A 37 -12.55 -20.96 -1.75
C VAL A 37 -13.89 -21.32 -1.09
N GLU A 38 -14.63 -20.34 -0.59
CA GLU A 38 -15.95 -20.55 0.01
C GLU A 38 -16.92 -21.18 -0.98
N ARG A 39 -17.05 -20.61 -2.19
CA ARG A 39 -17.96 -21.13 -3.22
C ARG A 39 -17.63 -22.58 -3.58
N ASN A 40 -16.35 -22.89 -3.71
CA ASN A 40 -15.88 -24.24 -4.04
C ASN A 40 -16.15 -25.23 -2.88
N LEU A 41 -15.81 -24.86 -1.65
CA LEU A 41 -16.02 -25.70 -0.48
C LEU A 41 -17.50 -25.95 -0.24
N THR A 42 -18.35 -24.93 -0.38
CA THR A 42 -19.80 -25.07 -0.18
C THR A 42 -20.42 -25.95 -1.26
N THR A 43 -19.98 -25.82 -2.53
CA THR A 43 -20.43 -26.72 -3.61
C THR A 43 -20.05 -28.17 -3.33
N ILE A 44 -18.81 -28.43 -2.91
CA ILE A 44 -18.32 -29.77 -2.59
C ILE A 44 -19.05 -30.35 -1.36
N SER A 45 -19.19 -29.56 -0.31
CA SER A 45 -19.87 -29.93 0.94
C SER A 45 -21.33 -30.29 0.66
N LEU A 46 -22.06 -29.43 -0.04
CA LEU A 46 -23.46 -29.65 -0.38
C LEU A 46 -23.64 -30.84 -1.31
N GLY A 47 -22.81 -30.98 -2.36
CA GLY A 47 -22.89 -32.13 -3.27
C GLY A 47 -22.61 -33.45 -2.56
N GLY A 48 -21.62 -33.48 -1.66
CA GLY A 48 -21.29 -34.65 -0.85
C GLY A 48 -22.38 -35.01 0.17
N GLY A 49 -22.93 -34.01 0.87
CA GLY A 49 -24.05 -34.17 1.80
C GLY A 49 -25.32 -34.64 1.08
N PHE A 50 -25.66 -34.01 -0.04
CA PHE A 50 -26.78 -34.36 -0.89
C PHE A 50 -26.69 -35.83 -1.36
N ASN A 51 -25.56 -36.25 -1.92
CA ASN A 51 -25.38 -37.64 -2.38
C ASN A 51 -25.43 -38.65 -1.23
N ARG A 52 -25.05 -38.27 -0.01
CA ARG A 52 -25.17 -39.13 1.18
C ARG A 52 -26.63 -39.31 1.58
N LEU A 53 -27.42 -38.24 1.56
CA LEU A 53 -28.86 -38.28 1.86
C LEU A 53 -29.63 -39.12 0.84
N LEU A 54 -29.26 -39.02 -0.45
CA LEU A 54 -29.89 -39.81 -1.51
C LEU A 54 -29.62 -41.33 -1.43
N ARG A 55 -28.62 -41.76 -0.67
CA ARG A 55 -28.26 -43.19 -0.49
C ARG A 55 -28.91 -43.83 0.73
N MET A 56 -29.63 -43.06 1.55
CA MET A 56 -30.32 -43.61 2.73
C MET A 56 -31.67 -44.17 2.32
N ASP A 57 -31.88 -45.48 2.54
CA ASP A 57 -33.10 -46.21 2.13
C ASP A 57 -34.33 -45.93 3.01
N SER A 58 -34.16 -45.32 4.20
CA SER A 58 -35.26 -45.00 5.13
C SER A 58 -35.10 -43.63 5.79
N THR A 59 -36.18 -42.85 5.86
CA THR A 59 -36.24 -41.55 6.56
C THR A 59 -36.03 -41.66 8.07
N SER A 60 -36.17 -42.86 8.66
CA SER A 60 -35.90 -43.12 10.08
C SER A 60 -34.40 -43.24 10.42
N GLU A 61 -33.54 -43.50 9.43
CA GLU A 61 -32.08 -43.52 9.60
C GLU A 61 -31.45 -42.12 9.53
N TRP A 62 -32.25 -41.09 9.21
CA TRP A 62 -31.85 -39.68 9.15
C TRP A 62 -31.54 -39.05 10.52
N SER A 63 -31.34 -39.87 11.56
CA SER A 63 -30.93 -39.43 12.91
C SER A 63 -29.64 -38.61 12.93
N HIS A 64 -28.83 -38.72 11.87
CA HIS A 64 -27.73 -37.80 11.59
C HIS A 64 -28.31 -36.57 10.89
N GLN A 65 -28.95 -35.70 11.68
CA GLN A 65 -29.56 -34.46 11.24
C GLN A 65 -28.65 -33.70 10.23
N PRO A 66 -29.25 -32.99 9.25
CA PRO A 66 -28.51 -31.97 8.50
C PRO A 66 -27.71 -31.08 9.46
N GLU A 67 -26.56 -30.53 9.02
CA GLU A 67 -25.80 -29.59 9.86
C GLU A 67 -26.74 -28.49 10.39
N LYS A 68 -26.42 -27.85 11.52
CA LYS A 68 -27.32 -26.87 12.19
C LYS A 68 -27.86 -25.75 11.27
N ASP A 69 -27.23 -25.52 10.12
CA ASP A 69 -27.56 -24.48 9.15
C ASP A 69 -28.08 -25.06 7.82
N GLU A 70 -28.39 -26.36 7.75
CA GLU A 70 -28.88 -27.05 6.56
C GLU A 70 -30.36 -27.44 6.68
N LEU A 71 -31.13 -27.23 5.61
CA LEU A 71 -32.55 -27.57 5.50
C LEU A 71 -32.73 -28.54 4.34
N PHE A 72 -33.47 -29.63 4.55
CA PHE A 72 -33.69 -30.63 3.54
C PHE A 72 -35.17 -30.76 3.19
N PHE A 73 -35.46 -30.77 1.89
CA PHE A 73 -36.80 -30.84 1.33
C PHE A 73 -36.87 -31.96 0.31
N TYR A 74 -37.98 -32.68 0.32
CA TYR A 74 -38.27 -33.68 -0.71
C TYR A 74 -39.75 -33.66 -1.06
N GLN A 75 -40.05 -33.97 -2.32
CA GLN A 75 -41.43 -34.03 -2.79
C GLN A 75 -42.22 -35.07 -1.97
N GLY A 76 -43.45 -34.75 -1.54
CA GLY A 76 -44.23 -35.62 -0.64
C GLY A 76 -43.76 -35.66 0.83
N GLY A 77 -42.77 -34.85 1.22
CA GLY A 77 -42.39 -34.65 2.61
C GLY A 77 -43.48 -33.97 3.45
N GLN A 78 -43.44 -34.16 4.77
CA GLN A 78 -44.38 -33.57 5.72
C GLN A 78 -43.65 -32.65 6.72
N GLY A 79 -44.37 -31.63 7.22
CA GLY A 79 -43.84 -30.70 8.23
C GLY A 79 -42.65 -29.88 7.70
N LEU A 80 -41.53 -29.89 8.44
CA LEU A 80 -40.32 -29.11 8.12
C LEU A 80 -39.56 -29.60 6.87
N MET A 81 -39.92 -30.77 6.33
CA MET A 81 -39.32 -31.35 5.12
C MET A 81 -40.23 -31.25 3.89
N ALA A 82 -41.40 -30.62 4.03
CA ALA A 82 -42.37 -30.47 2.95
C ALA A 82 -41.84 -29.47 1.90
N MET A 83 -41.84 -29.92 0.63
CA MET A 83 -41.37 -29.12 -0.49
C MET A 83 -42.23 -27.87 -0.71
N ASP A 84 -41.58 -26.71 -0.78
CA ASP A 84 -42.21 -25.43 -1.13
C ASP A 84 -42.26 -25.26 -2.67
N PRO A 85 -43.34 -24.69 -3.25
CA PRO A 85 -43.43 -24.43 -4.69
C PRO A 85 -42.24 -23.65 -5.28
N THR A 86 -41.63 -22.76 -4.48
CA THR A 86 -40.43 -22.02 -4.90
C THR A 86 -39.20 -22.92 -5.08
N LEU A 87 -39.11 -24.00 -4.29
CA LEU A 87 -38.05 -25.00 -4.37
C LEU A 87 -38.32 -26.03 -5.47
N GLU A 88 -39.59 -26.25 -5.84
CA GLU A 88 -39.95 -27.11 -6.97
C GLU A 88 -39.55 -26.54 -8.33
N ALA A 89 -39.42 -25.22 -8.46
CA ALA A 89 -38.99 -24.58 -9.72
C ALA A 89 -37.47 -24.68 -9.99
N LEU A 90 -36.69 -25.17 -9.03
CA LEU A 90 -35.23 -25.16 -9.05
C LEU A 90 -34.61 -26.11 -10.08
N THR A 91 -33.60 -25.67 -10.84
CA THR A 91 -32.89 -26.58 -11.75
C THR A 91 -31.97 -27.54 -10.99
N PRO A 92 -31.73 -28.78 -11.45
CA PRO A 92 -30.76 -29.67 -10.83
C PRO A 92 -29.35 -29.05 -10.81
N GLY A 93 -28.65 -29.21 -9.68
CA GLY A 93 -27.31 -28.66 -9.45
C GLY A 93 -27.24 -27.64 -8.31
N PHE A 94 -26.06 -27.02 -8.20
CA PHE A 94 -25.75 -25.98 -7.22
C PHE A 94 -26.19 -24.61 -7.72
N GLN A 95 -26.90 -23.86 -6.88
CA GLN A 95 -27.46 -22.56 -7.21
C GLN A 95 -27.68 -21.73 -5.94
N GLU A 96 -27.56 -20.42 -6.07
CA GLU A 96 -27.87 -19.46 -5.01
C GLU A 96 -29.33 -19.07 -5.12
N ILE A 97 -30.05 -19.12 -4.00
CA ILE A 97 -31.46 -18.76 -3.94
C ILE A 97 -31.72 -17.88 -2.73
N GLN A 98 -32.73 -17.03 -2.83
CA GLN A 98 -33.27 -16.35 -1.66
C GLN A 98 -34.51 -17.12 -1.19
N TYR A 99 -34.48 -17.61 0.04
CA TYR A 99 -35.57 -18.37 0.63
C TYR A 99 -35.97 -17.75 1.98
N GLN A 100 -37.28 -17.45 2.13
CA GLN A 100 -37.83 -16.76 3.32
C GLN A 100 -37.13 -15.43 3.67
N GLY A 101 -36.59 -14.73 2.67
CA GLY A 101 -35.91 -13.45 2.84
C GLY A 101 -34.42 -13.54 3.18
N GLU A 102 -33.89 -14.74 3.38
CA GLU A 102 -32.45 -14.98 3.59
C GLU A 102 -31.81 -15.67 2.39
N ASP A 103 -30.48 -15.52 2.26
CA ASP A 103 -29.73 -16.12 1.15
C ASP A 103 -29.28 -17.54 1.54
N PHE A 104 -29.57 -18.49 0.65
CA PHE A 104 -29.24 -19.90 0.79
C PHE A 104 -28.45 -20.40 -0.42
N TYR A 105 -27.52 -21.31 -0.15
CA TYR A 105 -26.98 -22.18 -1.19
C TYR A 105 -27.86 -23.41 -1.31
N ALA A 106 -28.38 -23.66 -2.50
CA ALA A 106 -29.26 -24.78 -2.80
C ALA A 106 -28.53 -25.81 -3.68
N MET A 107 -28.69 -27.08 -3.32
CA MET A 107 -28.33 -28.22 -4.15
C MET A 107 -29.60 -29.00 -4.44
N ALA A 108 -30.03 -28.99 -5.70
CA ALA A 108 -31.21 -29.72 -6.15
C ALA A 108 -30.81 -30.95 -6.99
N GLY A 109 -31.56 -32.03 -6.87
CA GLY A 109 -31.39 -33.20 -7.73
C GLY A 109 -32.63 -34.07 -7.73
N GLU A 110 -32.67 -35.00 -8.67
CA GLU A 110 -33.82 -35.88 -8.89
C GLU A 110 -33.35 -37.33 -8.85
N VAL A 111 -34.02 -38.16 -8.05
CA VAL A 111 -33.74 -39.59 -7.92
C VAL A 111 -35.06 -40.34 -7.98
N ASN A 112 -35.16 -41.34 -8.87
CA ASN A 112 -36.38 -42.13 -9.08
C ASN A 112 -37.63 -41.30 -9.40
N GLY A 113 -37.47 -40.18 -10.13
CA GLY A 113 -38.57 -39.27 -10.47
C GLY A 113 -39.01 -38.34 -9.33
N GLN A 114 -38.34 -38.42 -8.18
CA GLN A 114 -38.62 -37.59 -7.01
C GLN A 114 -37.55 -36.52 -6.84
N LYS A 115 -37.99 -35.28 -6.64
CA LYS A 115 -37.09 -34.14 -6.46
C LYS A 115 -36.69 -33.96 -4.99
N TYR A 116 -35.40 -33.70 -4.79
CA TYR A 116 -34.77 -33.45 -3.50
C TYR A 116 -34.01 -32.12 -3.54
N VAL A 117 -34.09 -31.34 -2.47
CA VAL A 117 -33.39 -30.05 -2.34
C VAL A 117 -32.75 -29.96 -0.97
N LEU A 118 -31.45 -29.70 -0.95
CA LEU A 118 -30.69 -29.38 0.26
C LEU A 118 -30.30 -27.90 0.22
N LEU A 119 -30.72 -27.14 1.24
CA LEU A 119 -30.37 -25.74 1.42
C LEU A 119 -29.34 -25.60 2.54
N ARG A 120 -28.42 -24.66 2.41
CA ARG A 120 -27.53 -24.22 3.49
C ARG A 120 -27.57 -22.71 3.64
N ASN A 121 -27.82 -22.23 4.86
CA ASN A 121 -27.92 -20.81 5.16
C ASN A 121 -26.56 -20.12 5.00
N GLN A 122 -26.51 -18.97 4.34
CA GLN A 122 -25.29 -18.18 4.19
C GLN A 122 -24.98 -17.28 5.39
N LEU A 123 -25.90 -17.06 6.34
CA LEU A 123 -25.74 -16.09 7.43
C LEU A 123 -24.45 -16.32 8.24
N SER A 124 -24.16 -17.57 8.60
CA SER A 124 -22.98 -17.91 9.42
C SER A 124 -21.67 -17.71 8.65
N LEU A 125 -21.71 -17.86 7.31
CA LEU A 125 -20.57 -17.57 6.43
C LEU A 125 -20.36 -16.07 6.27
N LYS A 126 -21.44 -15.30 6.05
CA LYS A 126 -21.40 -13.83 5.94
C LYS A 126 -20.83 -13.15 7.18
N GLN A 127 -21.14 -13.64 8.38
CA GLN A 127 -20.56 -13.10 9.62
C GLN A 127 -19.04 -13.27 9.66
N ARG A 128 -18.53 -14.43 9.23
CA ARG A 128 -17.09 -14.69 9.16
C ARG A 128 -16.42 -13.84 8.08
N GLU A 129 -17.08 -13.69 6.93
CA GLU A 129 -16.62 -12.82 5.85
C GLU A 129 -16.52 -11.36 6.30
N HIS A 130 -17.51 -10.85 7.04
CA HIS A 130 -17.46 -9.49 7.60
C HIS A 130 -16.28 -9.28 8.55
N VAL A 131 -15.98 -10.27 9.41
CA VAL A 131 -14.81 -10.19 10.30
C VAL A 131 -13.51 -10.19 9.49
N LEU A 132 -13.39 -11.08 8.50
CA LEU A 132 -12.22 -11.11 7.61
C LEU A 132 -12.05 -9.79 6.86
N PHE A 133 -13.13 -9.25 6.30
CA PHE A 133 -13.14 -7.98 5.60
C PHE A 133 -12.73 -6.82 6.52
N ALA A 134 -13.25 -6.79 7.75
CA ALA A 134 -12.85 -5.81 8.76
C ALA A 134 -11.36 -5.92 9.09
N VAL A 135 -10.83 -7.12 9.29
CA VAL A 135 -9.40 -7.36 9.54
C VAL A 135 -8.55 -6.90 8.36
N VAL A 136 -8.96 -7.19 7.12
CA VAL A 136 -8.26 -6.74 5.90
C VAL A 136 -8.24 -5.22 5.79
N ILE A 137 -9.37 -4.55 6.03
CA ILE A 137 -9.45 -3.07 6.02
C ILE A 137 -8.56 -2.47 7.11
N VAL A 138 -8.63 -2.98 8.34
CA VAL A 138 -7.81 -2.49 9.45
C VAL A 138 -6.34 -2.68 9.14
N GLY A 139 -5.95 -3.85 8.62
CA GLY A 139 -4.58 -4.13 8.16
C GLY A 139 -4.13 -3.19 7.04
N PHE A 140 -4.99 -2.93 6.06
CA PHE A 140 -4.74 -1.98 4.98
C PHE A 140 -4.49 -0.56 5.50
N VAL A 141 -5.38 -0.04 6.34
CA VAL A 141 -5.23 1.30 6.94
C VAL A 141 -3.95 1.38 7.78
N LEU A 142 -3.70 0.37 8.62
CA LEU A 142 -2.51 0.33 9.47
C LEU A 142 -1.22 0.28 8.64
N SER A 143 -1.23 -0.44 7.51
CA SER A 143 -0.09 -0.48 6.59
C SER A 143 0.23 0.89 5.98
N ILE A 144 -0.79 1.67 5.61
CA ILE A 144 -0.63 3.02 5.07
C ILE A 144 -0.10 3.97 6.14
N VAL A 145 -0.64 3.89 7.36
CA VAL A 145 -0.18 4.70 8.49
C VAL A 145 1.29 4.41 8.78
N LEU A 146 1.66 3.13 8.85
CA LEU A 146 3.03 2.70 9.11
C LEU A 146 3.98 3.11 7.97
N ALA A 147 3.58 2.93 6.72
CA ALA A 147 4.33 3.37 5.55
C ALA A 147 4.56 4.89 5.56
N THR A 148 3.53 5.67 5.90
CA THR A 148 3.65 7.12 5.99
C THR A 148 4.60 7.54 7.11
N LEU A 149 4.56 6.86 8.26
CA LEU A 149 5.45 7.11 9.39
C LEU A 149 6.91 6.79 9.04
N LEU A 150 7.15 5.59 8.52
CA LEU A 150 8.48 5.12 8.11
C LEU A 150 9.03 5.97 6.96
N GLY A 151 8.20 6.29 5.97
CA GLY A 151 8.55 7.18 4.87
C GLY A 151 8.96 8.57 5.37
N ARG A 152 8.29 9.11 6.40
CA ARG A 152 8.68 10.39 7.03
C ARG A 152 10.02 10.30 7.75
N LEU A 153 10.25 9.23 8.51
CA LEU A 153 11.51 9.02 9.22
C LEU A 153 12.68 8.88 8.24
N LEU A 154 12.52 8.03 7.23
CA LEU A 154 13.54 7.78 6.22
C LEU A 154 13.83 9.04 5.40
N ALA A 155 12.78 9.73 4.92
CA ALA A 155 12.94 10.96 4.15
C ALA A 155 13.65 12.07 4.95
N ARG A 156 13.40 12.17 6.26
CA ARG A 156 14.12 13.10 7.13
C ARG A 156 15.60 12.71 7.27
N ARG A 157 15.89 11.42 7.48
CA ARG A 157 17.26 10.93 7.67
C ARG A 157 18.11 11.08 6.40
N VAL A 158 17.56 10.74 5.25
CA VAL A 158 18.26 10.81 3.94
C VAL A 158 18.45 12.25 3.48
N MET A 159 17.45 13.13 3.68
CA MET A 159 17.57 14.53 3.25
C MET A 159 18.35 15.41 4.23
N ALA A 160 18.55 14.98 5.48
CA ALA A 160 19.28 15.76 6.48
C ALA A 160 20.69 16.18 6.02
N PRO A 161 21.59 15.30 5.56
CA PRO A 161 22.94 15.69 5.12
C PRO A 161 22.88 16.64 3.91
N VAL A 162 22.00 16.40 2.94
CA VAL A 162 21.82 17.28 1.77
C VAL A 162 21.38 18.69 2.18
N ILE A 163 20.41 18.80 3.09
CA ILE A 163 19.94 20.09 3.61
C ILE A 163 21.03 20.80 4.41
N ARG A 164 21.84 20.06 5.18
CA ARG A 164 23.00 20.62 5.89
C ARG A 164 24.03 21.16 4.89
N LEU A 165 24.36 20.40 3.84
CA LEU A 165 25.36 20.79 2.84
C LEU A 165 24.90 22.04 2.09
N ALA A 166 23.65 22.03 1.61
CA ALA A 166 23.05 23.19 0.95
C ALA A 166 23.03 24.43 1.86
N ARG A 167 22.86 24.24 3.17
CA ARG A 167 22.94 25.34 4.14
C ARG A 167 24.36 25.85 4.29
N GLN A 168 25.36 24.98 4.46
CA GLN A 168 26.78 25.37 4.58
C GLN A 168 27.26 26.10 3.32
N VAL A 169 26.97 25.58 2.12
CA VAL A 169 27.31 26.23 0.85
C VAL A 169 26.67 27.63 0.71
N ARG A 170 25.46 27.82 1.24
CA ARG A 170 24.79 29.13 1.22
C ARG A 170 25.40 30.14 2.20
N HIS A 171 26.23 29.71 3.15
CA HIS A 171 26.87 30.64 4.08
C HIS A 171 27.95 31.43 3.33
N ARG A 172 27.80 32.75 3.32
CA ARG A 172 28.75 33.73 2.76
C ARG A 172 30.19 33.54 3.26
N ASP A 173 30.35 33.06 4.49
CA ASP A 173 31.65 32.81 5.09
C ASP A 173 32.44 31.73 4.33
N GLN A 174 31.76 30.89 3.55
CA GLN A 174 32.40 29.91 2.68
C GLN A 174 33.22 30.56 1.55
N LEU A 175 33.05 31.85 1.26
CA LEU A 175 33.87 32.59 0.29
C LEU A 175 35.15 33.18 0.90
N LEU A 176 35.34 33.09 2.21
CA LEU A 176 36.57 33.52 2.88
C LEU A 176 37.73 32.56 2.54
N ASP A 177 38.95 33.10 2.46
CA ASP A 177 40.15 32.29 2.16
C ASP A 177 40.44 31.22 3.21
N LEU A 178 40.04 31.45 4.47
CA LEU A 178 40.20 30.51 5.59
C LEU A 178 38.98 29.60 5.84
N ALA A 179 37.99 29.58 4.94
CA ALA A 179 36.82 28.74 5.13
C ALA A 179 37.21 27.24 5.10
N PRO A 180 36.81 26.45 6.11
CA PRO A 180 37.12 25.03 6.14
C PRO A 180 36.45 24.29 4.97
N PRO A 181 37.07 23.20 4.47
CA PRO A 181 36.45 22.35 3.45
C PRO A 181 35.19 21.68 4.00
N LEU A 182 34.20 21.50 3.13
CA LEU A 182 32.91 20.89 3.45
C LEU A 182 32.99 19.37 3.51
N HIS A 183 33.74 18.76 2.59
CA HIS A 183 33.81 17.30 2.39
C HIS A 183 34.07 16.47 3.67
N PRO A 184 34.99 16.85 4.59
CA PRO A 184 35.30 16.02 5.77
C PRO A 184 34.12 15.78 6.71
N ASP A 185 33.09 16.62 6.68
CA ASP A 185 31.89 16.48 7.52
C ASP A 185 30.86 15.46 6.97
N TYR A 186 31.12 14.90 5.78
CA TYR A 186 30.21 14.02 5.06
C TYR A 186 30.78 12.62 4.86
N ALA A 187 29.89 11.64 4.74
CA ALA A 187 30.26 10.25 4.51
C ALA A 187 30.82 10.07 3.07
N VAL A 188 31.53 8.96 2.83
CA VAL A 188 32.04 8.59 1.50
C VAL A 188 30.91 7.96 0.67
N ASP A 189 29.88 8.76 0.40
CA ASP A 189 28.70 8.44 -0.39
C ASP A 189 28.44 9.55 -1.43
N GLU A 190 27.29 9.49 -2.11
CA GLU A 190 26.93 10.47 -3.14
C GLU A 190 26.84 11.91 -2.59
N VAL A 191 26.55 12.07 -1.29
CA VAL A 191 26.51 13.40 -0.65
C VAL A 191 27.92 13.90 -0.36
N GLY A 192 28.84 13.01 0.03
CA GLY A 192 30.26 13.32 0.16
C GLY A 192 30.88 13.74 -1.17
N GLU A 193 30.64 12.99 -2.25
CA GLU A 193 31.14 13.34 -3.59
C GLU A 193 30.63 14.72 -4.05
N LEU A 194 29.38 15.05 -3.73
CA LEU A 194 28.82 16.37 -3.98
C LEU A 194 29.52 17.46 -3.15
N ALA A 195 29.83 17.20 -1.87
CA ALA A 195 30.56 18.12 -1.02
C ALA A 195 32.00 18.39 -1.56
N LEU A 196 32.69 17.35 -2.03
CA LEU A 196 34.00 17.48 -2.67
C LEU A 196 33.95 18.38 -3.92
N SER A 197 32.92 18.18 -4.75
CA SER A 197 32.71 18.97 -5.96
C SER A 197 32.46 20.46 -5.65
N PHE A 198 31.72 20.75 -4.57
CA PHE A 198 31.56 22.12 -4.09
C PHE A 198 32.88 22.73 -3.62
N ASP A 199 33.68 22.00 -2.84
CA ASP A 199 34.98 22.48 -2.35
C ASP A 199 35.92 22.83 -3.51
N GLN A 200 35.97 21.99 -4.55
CA GLN A 200 36.78 22.27 -5.75
C GLN A 200 36.32 23.53 -6.48
N THR A 201 35.00 23.74 -6.59
CA THR A 201 34.43 24.91 -7.27
C THR A 201 34.67 26.19 -6.47
N LEU A 202 34.48 26.14 -5.15
CA LEU A 202 34.79 27.23 -4.22
C LEU A 202 36.27 27.58 -4.26
N GLY A 203 37.17 26.58 -4.30
CA GLY A 203 38.60 26.81 -4.43
C GLY A 203 38.98 27.57 -5.71
N ARG A 204 38.39 27.19 -6.86
CA ARG A 204 38.59 27.92 -8.13
C ARG A 204 38.07 29.35 -8.06
N LEU A 205 36.92 29.57 -7.42
CA LEU A 205 36.34 30.90 -7.24
C LEU A 205 37.21 31.79 -6.35
N ARG A 206 37.68 31.29 -5.21
CA ARG A 206 38.60 32.02 -4.32
C ARG A 206 39.89 32.40 -5.05
N ALA A 207 40.47 31.47 -5.82
CA ALA A 207 41.67 31.75 -6.61
C ALA A 207 41.44 32.84 -7.68
N ALA A 208 40.26 32.88 -8.31
CA ALA A 208 39.91 33.94 -9.25
C ALA A 208 39.76 35.31 -8.57
N LEU A 209 39.06 35.36 -7.44
CA LEU A 209 38.89 36.59 -6.65
C LEU A 209 40.22 37.11 -6.09
N GLY A 210 41.13 36.20 -5.69
CA GLY A 210 42.47 36.57 -5.24
C GLY A 210 43.30 37.25 -6.34
N ARG A 211 43.25 36.73 -7.57
CA ARG A 211 43.90 37.35 -8.73
C ARG A 211 43.33 38.72 -9.05
N GLU A 212 42.02 38.89 -8.98
CA GLU A 212 41.35 40.18 -9.22
C GLU A 212 41.75 41.23 -8.17
N LYS A 213 41.82 40.86 -6.89
CA LYS A 213 42.31 41.75 -5.81
C LYS A 213 43.75 42.18 -6.01
N LEU A 214 44.64 41.27 -6.38
CA LEU A 214 46.04 41.58 -6.64
C LEU A 214 46.17 42.52 -7.84
N PHE A 215 45.47 42.23 -8.94
CA PHE A 215 45.47 43.09 -10.13
C PHE A 215 44.95 44.50 -9.83
N THR A 216 43.83 44.64 -9.12
CA THR A 216 43.27 45.95 -8.76
C THR A 216 44.17 46.73 -7.81
N SER A 217 44.84 46.04 -6.88
CA SER A 217 45.86 46.64 -6.01
C SER A 217 47.03 47.18 -6.83
N ASP A 218 47.59 46.36 -7.72
CA ASP A 218 48.75 46.72 -8.55
C ASP A 218 48.42 47.90 -9.48
N VAL A 219 47.26 47.88 -10.15
CA VAL A 219 46.80 48.99 -11.00
C VAL A 219 46.62 50.27 -10.19
N SER A 220 46.07 50.20 -8.97
CA SER A 220 45.89 51.37 -8.11
C SER A 220 47.24 51.98 -7.68
N HIS A 221 48.23 51.13 -7.43
CA HIS A 221 49.58 51.56 -7.09
C HIS A 221 50.31 52.19 -8.28
N GLU A 222 50.20 51.59 -9.47
CA GLU A 222 50.83 52.11 -10.70
C GLU A 222 50.17 53.40 -11.20
N LEU A 223 48.89 53.64 -10.92
CA LEU A 223 48.20 54.90 -11.30
C LEU A 223 48.42 56.04 -10.29
N ARG A 224 48.63 55.74 -9.00
CA ARG A 224 48.87 56.76 -7.97
C ARG A 224 50.19 57.49 -8.18
N THR A 225 51.24 56.77 -8.57
CA THR A 225 52.60 57.30 -8.78
C THR A 225 52.66 58.40 -9.86
N PRO A 226 52.12 58.20 -11.09
CA PRO A 226 52.11 59.24 -12.12
C PRO A 226 51.14 60.39 -11.80
N LEU A 227 49.99 60.13 -11.16
CA LEU A 227 49.09 61.21 -10.72
C LEU A 227 49.73 62.12 -9.67
N MET A 228 50.58 61.57 -8.79
CA MET A 228 51.31 62.36 -7.81
C MET A 228 52.38 63.26 -8.45
N VAL A 229 53.02 62.78 -9.54
CA VAL A 229 53.95 63.56 -10.36
C VAL A 229 53.25 64.68 -11.14
N LEU A 230 52.04 64.41 -11.66
CA LEU A 230 51.22 65.45 -12.30
C LEU A 230 50.70 66.49 -11.29
N ALA A 231 50.38 66.08 -10.07
CA ALA A 231 49.90 66.99 -9.02
C ALA A 231 51.01 67.87 -8.42
N SER A 232 52.28 67.44 -8.45
CA SER A 232 53.42 68.21 -7.92
C SER A 232 54.12 69.11 -8.96
N SER A 233 53.65 69.11 -10.21
CA SER A 233 54.19 69.92 -11.31
C SER A 233 53.37 71.19 -11.61
N CYS A 234 52.57 71.64 -10.64
CA CYS A 234 51.96 72.97 -10.59
C CYS A 234 52.49 73.72 -9.36
#